data_AF-A0A0C1ZTY6-F1
#
_entry.id   AF-A0A0C1ZTY6-F1
#
_cell.length_a   1.000
_cell.length_b   1.000
_cell.length_c   1.000
_cell.angle_alpha   90.00
_cell.angle_beta   90.00
_cell.angle_gamma   90.00
#
_symmetry.space_group_name_H-M   'P 1'
#
loop_
_entity.id
_entity.type
_entity.pdbx_description
1 polymer ?
#
loop_
_entity_poly.entity_id
_entity_poly.type
_entity_poly.pdbx_seq_one_letter_code
_entity_poly.pdbx_strand_id
1 'polypeptide(L)'
;MALEYDLHVDAVCPANHLEKLLVDAGATKLSDSPATYGGDKILCVVVPPDPRSSSFIAEEFHVEPRVSVYFRLDKFNLDQSQRSLVQYIDRVLVGCAGDAVVVFNGELVVLRRTHDALLIRAESAVSMHGRASLLSAPYAVVDDLV
;
A
#
# COMPACT_ATOMS: atom_id res chain seq x y z
N MET A 1 -17.30 -9.76 8.80
CA MET A 1 -16.78 -8.45 8.39
C MET A 1 -15.28 -8.51 8.46
N ALA A 2 -14.58 -8.12 7.40
CA ALA A 2 -13.15 -7.88 7.36
C ALA A 2 -12.97 -6.41 6.96
N LEU A 3 -11.78 -5.84 7.19
CA LEU A 3 -11.44 -4.53 6.64
C LEU A 3 -10.60 -4.75 5.37
N GLU A 4 -10.89 -3.97 4.33
CA GLU A 4 -10.27 -4.10 3.01
C GLU A 4 -9.53 -2.79 2.68
N TYR A 5 -8.30 -2.91 2.19
CA TYR A 5 -7.43 -1.81 1.82
C TYR A 5 -6.82 -2.11 0.46
N ASP A 6 -6.70 -1.09 -0.38
CA ASP A 6 -6.15 -1.24 -1.73
C ASP A 6 -4.91 -0.36 -1.84
N LEU A 7 -3.77 -0.96 -2.18
CA LEU A 7 -2.53 -0.24 -2.47
C LEU A 7 -2.29 -0.31 -3.98
N HIS A 8 -2.31 0.85 -4.61
CA HIS A 8 -1.94 1.03 -6.00
C HIS A 8 -0.51 1.53 -6.06
N VAL A 9 0.34 0.84 -6.80
CA VAL A 9 1.76 1.22 -6.91
C VAL A 9 2.05 1.58 -8.36
N ASP A 10 2.44 2.84 -8.57
CA ASP A 10 3.17 3.25 -9.76
C ASP A 10 4.64 3.02 -9.52
N ALA A 11 5.03 1.77 -9.74
CA ALA A 11 6.42 1.43 -9.83
C ALA A 11 6.66 0.79 -11.18
N VAL A 12 7.76 1.18 -11.81
CA VAL A 12 8.38 0.43 -12.91
C VAL A 12 8.82 -0.98 -12.45
N CYS A 13 8.67 -1.27 -11.15
CA CYS A 13 8.90 -2.56 -10.53
C CYS A 13 7.99 -3.65 -11.13
N PRO A 14 8.57 -4.74 -11.67
CA PRO A 14 7.78 -5.88 -12.13
C PRO A 14 7.12 -6.61 -10.95
N ALA A 15 5.95 -7.22 -11.19
CA ALA A 15 5.11 -7.85 -10.16
C ALA A 15 5.86 -8.90 -9.33
N ASN A 16 6.77 -9.67 -9.94
CA ASN A 16 7.60 -10.67 -9.28
C ASN A 16 8.54 -10.08 -8.20
N HIS A 17 9.00 -8.83 -8.37
CA HIS A 17 9.81 -8.17 -7.36
C HIS A 17 8.93 -7.67 -6.21
N LEU A 18 7.71 -7.21 -6.48
CA LEU A 18 6.73 -6.88 -5.45
C LEU A 18 6.33 -8.11 -4.63
N GLU A 19 6.12 -9.25 -5.29
CA GLU A 19 5.90 -10.55 -4.64
C GLU A 19 7.05 -10.90 -3.68
N LYS A 20 8.29 -10.68 -4.10
CA LYS A 20 9.47 -10.90 -3.24
C LYS A 20 9.48 -9.96 -2.03
N LEU A 21 9.14 -8.69 -2.21
CA LEU A 21 9.07 -7.72 -1.10
C LEU A 21 8.01 -8.10 -0.07
N LEU A 22 6.87 -8.64 -0.50
CA LEU A 22 5.85 -9.16 0.41
C LEU A 22 6.38 -10.37 1.21
N VAL A 23 7.10 -11.27 0.56
CA VAL A 23 7.72 -12.42 1.24
C VAL A 23 8.80 -11.98 2.22
N ASP A 24 9.66 -11.05 1.84
CA ASP A 24 10.71 -10.47 2.70
C ASP A 24 10.11 -9.72 3.90
N ALA A 25 8.87 -9.22 3.76
CA ALA A 25 8.12 -8.62 4.85
C ALA A 25 7.45 -9.63 5.80
N GLY A 26 7.49 -10.93 5.47
CA GLY A 26 6.94 -12.02 6.30
C GLY A 26 5.72 -12.73 5.69
N ALA A 27 5.26 -12.32 4.50
CA ALA A 27 4.11 -12.97 3.88
C ALA A 27 4.48 -14.35 3.30
N THR A 28 3.59 -15.33 3.48
CA THR A 28 3.73 -16.66 2.88
C THR A 28 2.86 -16.74 1.63
N LYS A 29 3.42 -17.22 0.52
CA LYS A 29 2.64 -17.45 -0.70
C LYS A 29 1.63 -18.58 -0.48
N LEU A 30 0.36 -18.32 -0.79
CA LEU A 30 -0.76 -19.24 -0.63
C LEU A 30 -1.31 -19.75 -1.97
N SER A 31 -1.24 -18.93 -3.03
CA SER A 31 -1.69 -19.28 -4.37
C SER A 31 -0.90 -18.50 -5.42
N ASP A 32 -0.72 -19.08 -6.61
CA ASP A 32 -0.06 -18.44 -7.76
C ASP A 32 -1.05 -17.68 -8.67
N SER A 33 -2.35 -18.00 -8.63
CA SER A 33 -3.35 -17.42 -9.53
C SER A 33 -4.71 -17.22 -8.85
N PRO A 34 -5.07 -15.98 -8.46
CA PRO A 34 -4.20 -14.80 -8.41
C PRO A 34 -3.09 -14.99 -7.37
N ALA A 35 -1.98 -14.28 -7.55
CA ALA A 35 -0.84 -14.32 -6.63
C ALA A 35 -1.29 -13.84 -5.24
N THR A 36 -1.50 -14.80 -4.34
CA THR A 36 -2.11 -14.59 -3.03
C THR A 36 -1.10 -14.93 -1.95
N TYR A 37 -1.06 -14.09 -0.94
CA TYR A 37 -0.11 -14.11 0.14
C TYR A 37 -0.86 -13.96 1.46
N GLY A 38 -0.38 -14.61 2.51
CA GLY A 38 -0.96 -14.48 3.84
C GLY A 38 0.10 -14.62 4.92
N GLY A 39 -0.14 -13.95 6.04
CA GLY A 39 0.76 -13.91 7.17
C GLY A 39 0.24 -12.90 8.18
N ASP A 40 0.57 -13.05 9.46
CA ASP A 40 0.29 -12.05 10.50
C ASP A 40 -1.11 -11.41 10.46
N LYS A 41 -2.13 -12.27 10.27
CA LYS A 41 -3.56 -11.90 10.28
C LYS A 41 -4.02 -10.99 9.12
N ILE A 42 -3.21 -10.91 8.07
CA ILE A 42 -3.52 -10.21 6.83
C ILE A 42 -3.42 -11.17 5.65
N LEU A 43 -4.33 -11.00 4.69
CA LEU A 43 -4.28 -11.62 3.38
C LEU A 43 -3.98 -10.52 2.38
N CYS A 44 -3.07 -10.75 1.44
CA CYS A 44 -2.81 -9.84 0.34
C CYS A 44 -2.86 -10.54 -1.02
N VAL A 45 -3.37 -9.84 -2.02
CA VAL A 45 -3.50 -10.34 -3.38
C VAL A 45 -2.88 -9.33 -4.33
N VAL A 46 -1.93 -9.78 -5.13
CA VAL A 46 -1.28 -8.96 -6.17
C VAL A 46 -1.97 -9.21 -7.49
N VAL A 47 -2.49 -8.15 -8.11
CA VAL A 47 -3.21 -8.22 -9.39
C VAL A 47 -2.91 -7.00 -10.26
N PRO A 48 -3.18 -7.07 -11.57
CA PRO A 48 -3.20 -5.88 -12.42
C PRO A 48 -4.20 -4.84 -11.91
N PRO A 49 -3.92 -3.54 -12.09
CA PRO A 49 -4.84 -2.49 -11.68
C PRO A 49 -6.14 -2.54 -12.49
N ASP A 50 -7.26 -2.31 -11.81
CA ASP A 50 -8.56 -2.14 -12.47
C ASP A 50 -8.53 -0.87 -13.34
N PRO A 51 -9.01 -0.92 -14.60
CA PRO A 51 -8.95 0.24 -15.50
C PRO A 51 -9.63 1.49 -14.97
N ARG A 52 -10.75 1.36 -14.23
CA ARG A 52 -11.47 2.53 -13.71
C ARG A 52 -10.70 3.18 -12.57
N SER A 53 -10.22 2.37 -11.62
CA SER A 53 -9.38 2.86 -10.53
C SER A 53 -8.09 3.47 -11.07
N SER A 54 -7.49 2.86 -12.09
CA SER A 54 -6.27 3.36 -12.73
C SER A 54 -6.48 4.74 -13.37
N SER A 55 -7.56 4.93 -14.12
CA SER A 55 -7.87 6.23 -14.73
C SER A 55 -8.10 7.32 -13.69
N PHE A 56 -8.89 7.03 -12.65
CA PHE A 56 -9.11 7.98 -11.55
C PHE A 56 -7.80 8.36 -10.85
N ILE A 57 -6.95 7.38 -10.54
CA ILE A 57 -5.68 7.62 -9.85
C ILE A 57 -4.72 8.45 -10.71
N ALA A 58 -4.65 8.17 -12.01
CA ALA A 58 -3.81 8.91 -12.96
C ALA A 58 -4.27 10.36 -13.13
N GLU A 59 -5.58 10.59 -13.18
CA GLU A 59 -6.15 11.94 -13.32
C GLU A 59 -5.98 12.77 -12.04
N GLU A 60 -6.29 12.21 -10.88
CA GLU A 60 -6.34 12.95 -9.62
C GLU A 60 -4.96 13.10 -8.95
N PHE A 61 -4.07 12.11 -9.12
CA PHE A 61 -2.79 12.07 -8.41
C PHE A 61 -1.57 12.12 -9.33
N HIS A 62 -1.78 12.09 -10.65
CA HIS A 62 -0.69 12.02 -11.64
C HIS A 62 0.23 10.80 -11.42
N VAL A 63 -0.37 9.68 -11.00
CA VAL A 63 0.29 8.40 -10.72
C VAL A 63 -0.28 7.37 -11.70
N GLU A 64 0.57 6.66 -12.46
CA GLU A 64 0.11 5.62 -13.40
C GLU A 64 0.31 4.23 -12.78
N PRO A 65 -0.67 3.70 -12.00
CA PRO A 65 -0.46 2.45 -11.30
C PRO A 65 -0.25 1.31 -12.29
N ARG A 66 0.79 0.50 -12.05
CA ARG A 66 1.11 -0.69 -12.87
C ARG A 66 0.73 -1.98 -12.18
N VAL A 67 0.55 -1.94 -10.86
CA VAL A 67 0.20 -3.08 -10.02
C VAL A 67 -0.67 -2.62 -8.87
N SER A 68 -1.63 -3.45 -8.49
CA SER A 68 -2.46 -3.27 -7.30
C SER A 68 -2.24 -4.41 -6.33
N VAL A 69 -2.24 -4.08 -5.04
CA VAL A 69 -2.18 -5.02 -3.93
C VAL A 69 -3.40 -4.81 -3.06
N TYR A 70 -4.28 -5.81 -3.03
CA TYR A 70 -5.47 -5.81 -2.19
C TYR A 70 -5.13 -6.47 -0.86
N PHE A 71 -5.35 -5.77 0.24
CA PHE A 71 -5.16 -6.27 1.59
C PHE A 71 -6.49 -6.49 2.29
N ARG A 72 -6.62 -7.65 2.94
CA ARG A 72 -7.77 -7.98 3.78
C ARG A 72 -7.29 -8.31 5.18
N LEU A 73 -7.72 -7.50 6.14
CA LEU A 73 -7.32 -7.61 7.54
C LEU A 73 -8.33 -8.44 8.33
N ASP A 74 -7.81 -9.26 9.24
CA ASP A 74 -8.63 -9.89 10.27
C ASP A 74 -9.05 -8.84 11.31
N LYS A 75 -10.36 -8.55 11.34
CA LYS A 75 -10.96 -7.60 12.29
C LYS A 75 -10.84 -8.02 13.75
N PHE A 76 -10.66 -9.32 14.03
CA PHE A 76 -10.59 -9.82 15.40
C PHE A 76 -9.20 -9.60 16.00
N ASN A 77 -8.21 -9.29 15.17
CA ASN A 77 -6.83 -9.01 15.55
C ASN A 77 -6.39 -7.66 14.97
N LEU A 78 -7.28 -6.65 15.02
CA LEU A 78 -7.14 -5.42 14.25
C LEU A 78 -5.81 -4.70 14.46
N ASP A 79 -5.36 -4.55 15.71
CA ASP A 79 -4.10 -3.86 16.03
C ASP A 79 -2.90 -4.56 15.39
N GLN A 80 -2.89 -5.90 15.42
CA GLN A 80 -1.83 -6.69 14.78
C GLN A 80 -1.94 -6.57 13.26
N SER A 81 -3.12 -6.80 12.69
CA SER A 81 -3.38 -6.72 11.25
C SER A 81 -3.00 -5.35 10.67
N GLN A 82 -3.24 -4.26 11.41
CA GLN A 82 -2.86 -2.91 11.01
C GLN A 82 -1.34 -2.69 11.04
N ARG A 83 -0.65 -3.22 12.05
CA ARG A 83 0.83 -3.17 12.08
C ARG A 83 1.42 -3.94 10.91
N SER A 84 0.91 -5.15 10.63
CA SER A 84 1.33 -5.97 9.49
C SER A 84 1.07 -5.24 8.17
N LEU A 85 -0.09 -4.60 8.01
CA LEU A 85 -0.40 -3.78 6.85
C LEU A 85 0.63 -2.68 6.64
N VAL A 86 0.94 -1.91 7.68
CA VAL A 86 1.92 -0.82 7.56
C VAL A 86 3.31 -1.36 7.23
N GLN A 87 3.73 -2.48 7.82
CA GLN A 87 5.00 -3.12 7.50
C GLN A 87 5.07 -3.58 6.03
N TYR A 88 3.99 -4.15 5.51
CA TYR A 88 3.92 -4.55 4.10
C TYR A 88 3.97 -3.35 3.16
N ILE A 89 3.18 -2.32 3.44
CA ILE A 89 3.20 -1.07 2.66
C ILE A 89 4.60 -0.46 2.70
N ASP A 90 5.20 -0.31 3.88
CA ASP A 90 6.54 0.26 4.06
C ASP A 90 7.59 -0.54 3.27
N ARG A 91 7.56 -1.87 3.32
CA ARG A 91 8.49 -2.72 2.55
C ARG A 91 8.31 -2.60 1.05
N VAL A 92 7.06 -2.53 0.56
CA VAL A 92 6.78 -2.32 -0.85
C VAL A 92 7.29 -0.95 -1.31
N LEU A 93 7.05 0.10 -0.53
CA LEU A 93 7.49 1.47 -0.86
C LEU A 93 9.02 1.64 -0.75
N VAL A 94 9.66 0.96 0.20
CA VAL A 94 11.12 0.95 0.33
C VAL A 94 11.77 0.13 -0.78
N GLY A 95 11.15 -0.96 -1.22
CA GLY A 95 11.69 -1.85 -2.23
C GLY A 95 11.39 -1.47 -3.68
N CYS A 96 10.39 -0.61 -3.91
CA CYS A 96 10.00 -0.09 -5.21
C CYS A 96 10.24 1.43 -5.25
N ALA A 97 11.12 1.89 -6.13
CA ALA A 97 11.20 3.31 -6.44
C ALA A 97 9.98 3.71 -7.29
N GLY A 98 9.18 4.66 -6.79
CA GLY A 98 7.98 5.13 -7.47
C GLY A 98 6.99 5.82 -6.53
N ASP A 99 5.85 6.19 -7.09
CA ASP A 99 4.71 6.75 -6.37
C ASP A 99 3.70 5.63 -6.03
N ALA A 100 2.96 5.80 -4.94
CA ALA A 100 1.90 4.89 -4.58
C ALA A 100 0.69 5.62 -4.02
N VAL A 101 -0.48 5.03 -4.20
CA VAL A 101 -1.75 5.50 -3.66
C VAL A 101 -2.36 4.39 -2.84
N VAL A 102 -2.57 4.64 -1.55
CA VAL A 102 -3.30 3.75 -0.64
C VAL A 102 -4.72 4.25 -0.51
N VAL A 103 -5.68 3.39 -0.78
CA VAL A 103 -7.11 3.64 -0.63
C VAL A 103 -7.64 2.74 0.49
N PHE A 104 -8.31 3.34 1.47
CA PHE A 104 -8.92 2.61 2.58
C PHE A 104 -10.31 3.14 2.90
N ASN A 105 -11.35 2.32 2.77
CA ASN A 105 -12.72 2.70 3.14
C ASN A 105 -13.18 4.04 2.54
N GLY A 106 -12.69 4.40 1.34
CA GLY A 106 -12.97 5.69 0.71
C GLY A 106 -12.11 6.86 1.20
N GLU A 107 -11.31 6.70 2.26
CA GLU A 107 -10.22 7.62 2.58
C GLU A 107 -9.02 7.31 1.68
N LEU A 108 -8.56 8.33 0.97
CA LEU A 108 -7.43 8.22 0.07
C LEU A 108 -6.19 8.84 0.70
N VAL A 109 -5.12 8.04 0.73
CA VAL A 109 -3.81 8.46 1.19
C VAL A 109 -2.78 8.22 0.12
N VAL A 110 -2.25 9.30 -0.42
CA VAL A 110 -1.18 9.27 -1.40
C VAL A 110 0.15 9.18 -0.67
N LEU A 111 0.97 8.22 -1.08
CA LEU A 111 2.31 7.95 -0.57
C LEU A 111 3.30 8.12 -1.71
N ARG A 112 3.92 9.30 -1.81
CA ARG A 112 4.93 9.58 -2.83
C ARG A 112 6.32 9.41 -2.22
N ARG A 113 7.18 8.63 -2.86
CA ARG A 113 8.58 8.51 -2.42
C ARG A 113 9.45 9.47 -3.19
N THR A 114 9.99 10.49 -2.52
CA THR A 114 10.96 11.42 -3.12
C THR A 114 12.34 11.17 -2.54
N HIS A 115 13.22 10.53 -3.32
CA HIS A 115 14.65 10.26 -3.04
C HIS A 115 14.94 9.59 -1.67
N ASP A 116 14.68 10.28 -0.55
CA ASP A 116 14.93 9.82 0.82
C ASP A 116 13.72 9.96 1.78
N ALA A 117 12.56 10.48 1.35
CA ALA A 117 11.41 10.71 2.23
C ALA A 117 10.10 10.17 1.64
N LEU A 118 9.22 9.71 2.54
CA LEU A 118 7.83 9.39 2.21
C LEU A 118 6.95 10.64 2.41
N LEU A 119 6.39 11.17 1.33
CA LEU A 119 5.40 12.22 1.39
C LEU A 119 4.01 11.62 1.53
N ILE A 120 3.27 12.05 2.54
CA ILE A 120 1.93 11.56 2.85
C ILE A 120 0.95 12.71 2.64
N ARG A 121 0.01 12.54 1.70
CA ARG A 121 -1.18 13.40 1.58
C ARG A 121 -2.39 12.55 1.91
N ALA A 122 -3.16 12.96 2.92
CA ALA A 122 -4.39 12.30 3.31
C ALA A 122 -5.53 13.31 3.30
N GLU A 123 -6.68 12.94 2.74
CA GLU A 123 -7.89 13.77 2.82
C GLU A 123 -8.36 14.01 4.27
N SER A 124 -7.96 13.12 5.19
CA SER A 124 -8.22 13.20 6.62
C SER A 124 -6.93 12.97 7.42
N ALA A 125 -6.38 14.05 7.99
CA ALA A 125 -5.15 14.00 8.79
C ALA A 125 -5.30 13.19 10.10
N VAL A 126 -6.54 13.00 10.58
CA VAL A 126 -6.85 12.43 11.90
C VAL A 126 -6.54 10.92 11.97
N SER A 127 -6.79 10.18 10.90
CA SER A 127 -6.59 8.72 10.87
C SER A 127 -5.11 8.32 10.67
N MET A 128 -4.27 9.22 10.14
CA MET A 128 -2.90 8.90 9.74
C MET A 128 -1.83 9.25 10.78
N HIS A 129 -2.00 10.26 11.64
CA HIS A 129 -0.96 10.61 12.62
C HIS A 129 -0.60 9.47 13.59
N GLY A 130 -1.59 8.64 13.97
CA GLY A 130 -1.35 7.46 14.81
C GLY A 130 -0.69 6.29 14.07
N ARG A 131 -0.80 6.24 12.73
CA ARG A 131 -0.33 5.12 11.89
C ARG A 131 0.99 5.43 11.18
N ALA A 132 1.27 6.70 10.87
CA ALA A 132 2.51 7.14 10.27
C ALA A 132 3.73 6.88 11.18
N SER A 133 3.52 6.84 12.50
CA SER A 133 4.55 6.46 13.48
C SER A 133 5.06 5.01 13.35
N LEU A 134 4.36 4.18 12.56
CA LEU A 134 4.74 2.79 12.29
C LEU A 134 5.58 2.64 11.01
N LEU A 135 5.80 3.72 10.26
CA LEU A 135 6.66 3.73 9.07
C LEU A 135 8.14 3.71 9.49
N SER A 136 8.95 2.94 8.77
CA SER A 136 10.39 2.85 9.07
C SER A 136 11.20 3.95 8.35
N ALA A 137 10.67 4.44 7.23
CA ALA A 137 11.23 5.57 6.50
C ALA A 137 10.84 6.91 7.14
N PRO A 138 11.73 7.93 7.09
CA PRO A 138 11.35 9.28 7.44
C PRO A 138 10.21 9.76 6.54
N TYR A 139 9.18 10.35 7.15
CA TYR A 139 7.99 10.79 6.46
C TYR A 139 7.69 12.26 6.72
N ALA A 140 7.04 12.91 5.76
CA ALA A 140 6.47 14.24 5.90
C ALA A 140 4.99 14.20 5.51
N VAL A 141 4.14 14.76 6.36
CA VAL A 141 2.73 14.98 6.02
C VAL A 141 2.64 16.32 5.30
N VAL A 142 2.05 16.33 4.11
CA VAL A 142 1.91 17.52 3.27
C VAL A 142 0.45 17.72 2.86
N ASP A 143 0.02 18.98 2.79
CA ASP A 143 -1.33 19.33 2.33
C ASP A 143 -1.47 19.21 0.81
N ASP A 144 -0.36 19.32 0.08
CA ASP A 144 -0.31 19.22 -1.37
C ASP A 144 0.98 18.52 -1.86
N LEU A 145 0.86 17.74 -2.94
CA LEU A 145 1.93 16.97 -3.57
C LEU A 145 2.31 17.62 -4.91
N VAL A 146 2.78 18.87 -4.86
CA VAL A 146 3.27 19.62 -6.04
C VAL A 146 4.69 19.21 -6.42
#